data_AF-A0A974WM15-F1
#
_entry.id   AF-A0A974WM15-F1
#
_cell.length_a   1.000
_cell.length_b   1.000
_cell.length_c   1.000
_cell.angle_alpha   90.00
_cell.angle_beta   90.00
_cell.angle_gamma   90.00
#
_symmetry.space_group_name_H-M   'P 1'
#
loop_
_entity.id
_entity.type
_entity.pdbx_description
1 polymer ?
#
loop_
_entity_poly.entity_id
_entity_poly.type
_entity_poly.pdbx_seq_one_letter_code
_entity_poly.pdbx_strand_id
1 'polypeptide(L)'
;MENRGDETDDPRVAARLARAEKALRQSGRELKWWQIELEHTTESLQRARRQRARLREQVDTFSDALAATLSRAYWADRESRGTGVARLVGRRPSGEREAGLVRQVEASGAFDGGWYLRAHPQALRSGLSPALHYVRHGNAKRLDPGPSFSTAAYLERHPEATQEDLPALVHAIRHDRLGETSHDDAAASPASDLHL
;
A
#
# COMPACT_ATOMS: atom_id res chain seq x y z
N MET A 1 12.80 7.80 -80.54
CA MET A 1 12.30 6.46 -80.22
C MET A 1 13.12 5.95 -79.06
N GLU A 2 12.49 5.92 -77.89
CA GLU A 2 13.05 5.42 -76.63
C GLU A 2 13.45 3.96 -76.77
N ASN A 3 14.73 3.66 -76.56
CA ASN A 3 15.15 2.32 -76.19
C ASN A 3 15.32 2.31 -74.67
N ARG A 4 14.18 2.13 -73.99
CA ARG A 4 14.11 1.90 -72.55
C ARG A 4 14.53 0.45 -72.32
N GLY A 5 15.82 0.16 -72.55
CA GLY A 5 16.43 -1.12 -72.23
C GLY A 5 16.29 -1.32 -70.73
N ASP A 6 15.51 -2.32 -70.37
CA ASP A 6 15.05 -2.59 -69.02
C ASP A 6 16.27 -2.76 -68.09
N GLU A 7 16.45 -1.82 -67.16
CA GLU A 7 17.56 -1.76 -66.19
C GLU A 7 17.57 -2.97 -65.22
N THR A 8 16.60 -3.87 -65.39
CA THR A 8 16.39 -5.13 -64.68
C THR A 8 17.27 -6.29 -65.18
N ASP A 9 17.90 -6.18 -66.36
CA ASP A 9 18.71 -7.27 -66.95
C ASP A 9 20.21 -7.25 -66.55
N ASP A 10 20.65 -6.30 -65.71
CA ASP A 10 22.03 -6.30 -65.17
C ASP A 10 22.18 -7.41 -64.10
N PRO A 11 23.04 -8.42 -64.31
CA PRO A 11 23.24 -9.53 -63.36
C PRO A 11 23.71 -9.07 -61.98
N ARG A 12 24.33 -7.89 -61.86
CA ARG A 12 24.72 -7.30 -60.57
C ARG A 12 23.51 -6.77 -59.80
N VAL A 13 22.54 -6.19 -60.49
CA VAL A 13 21.27 -5.72 -59.92
C VAL A 13 20.44 -6.92 -59.46
N ALA A 14 20.30 -7.95 -60.31
CA ALA A 14 19.62 -9.20 -59.97
C ALA A 14 20.24 -9.90 -58.74
N ALA A 15 21.58 -9.96 -58.65
CA ALA A 15 22.27 -10.55 -57.51
C ALA A 15 22.07 -9.74 -56.21
N ARG A 16 22.01 -8.40 -56.28
CA ARG A 16 21.70 -7.54 -55.13
C ARG A 16 20.26 -7.74 -54.65
N LEU A 17 19.31 -7.80 -55.59
CA LEU A 17 17.89 -8.06 -55.31
C LEU A 17 17.70 -9.42 -54.62
N ALA A 18 18.30 -10.48 -55.16
CA ALA A 18 18.23 -11.81 -54.57
C ALA A 18 18.82 -11.87 -53.15
N ARG A 19 19.90 -11.15 -52.87
CA ARG A 19 20.47 -11.01 -51.51
C ARG A 19 19.52 -10.27 -50.58
N ALA A 20 18.94 -9.16 -51.06
CA ALA A 20 17.98 -8.37 -50.28
C ALA A 20 16.72 -9.18 -49.95
N GLU A 21 16.18 -9.93 -50.90
CA GLU A 21 15.04 -10.83 -50.66
C GLU A 21 15.37 -11.94 -49.67
N LYS A 22 16.57 -12.53 -49.76
CA LYS A 22 17.02 -13.56 -48.81
C LYS A 22 17.15 -12.99 -47.41
N ALA A 23 17.69 -11.77 -47.28
CA ALA A 23 17.79 -11.05 -46.01
C ALA A 23 16.40 -10.74 -45.44
N LEU A 24 15.46 -10.22 -46.26
CA LEU A 24 14.09 -9.95 -45.82
C LEU A 24 13.38 -11.21 -45.34
N ARG A 25 13.53 -12.33 -46.08
CA ARG A 25 13.01 -13.64 -45.66
C ARG A 25 13.61 -14.10 -44.33
N GLN A 26 14.89 -13.81 -44.08
CA GLN A 26 15.55 -14.13 -42.81
C GLN A 26 15.02 -13.25 -41.68
N SER A 27 14.98 -11.94 -41.85
CA SER A 27 14.44 -11.01 -40.85
C SER A 27 12.97 -11.31 -40.54
N GLY A 28 12.16 -11.70 -41.53
CA GLY A 28 10.77 -12.13 -41.31
C GLY A 28 10.65 -13.39 -40.43
N ARG A 29 11.57 -14.35 -40.56
CA ARG A 29 11.64 -15.52 -39.67
C ARG A 29 12.06 -15.14 -38.25
N GLU A 30 13.04 -14.25 -38.12
CA GLU A 30 13.51 -13.74 -36.82
C GLU A 30 12.41 -12.98 -36.09
N LEU A 31 11.66 -12.10 -36.78
CA LEU A 31 10.52 -11.40 -36.19
C LEU A 31 9.43 -12.36 -35.70
N LYS A 32 9.13 -13.39 -36.48
CA LYS A 32 8.16 -14.43 -36.07
C LYS A 32 8.65 -15.17 -34.82
N TRP A 33 9.94 -15.48 -34.74
CA TRP A 33 10.54 -16.10 -33.56
C TRP A 33 10.43 -15.19 -32.33
N TRP A 34 10.83 -13.91 -32.46
CA TRP A 34 10.73 -12.93 -31.39
C TRP A 34 9.28 -12.69 -30.94
N GLN A 35 8.31 -12.73 -31.85
CA GLN A 35 6.90 -12.62 -31.51
C GLN A 35 6.43 -13.76 -30.59
N ILE A 36 6.80 -15.00 -30.92
CA ILE A 36 6.47 -16.19 -30.10
C ILE A 36 7.15 -16.09 -28.73
N GLU A 37 8.41 -15.66 -28.67
CA GLU A 37 9.13 -15.49 -27.42
C GLU A 37 8.51 -14.38 -26.55
N LEU A 38 8.09 -13.25 -27.14
CA LEU A 38 7.35 -12.20 -26.45
C LEU A 38 6.01 -12.70 -25.90
N GLU A 39 5.28 -13.52 -26.65
CA GLU A 39 4.04 -14.13 -26.17
C GLU A 39 4.31 -15.06 -24.99
N HIS A 40 5.30 -15.95 -25.08
CA HIS A 40 5.64 -16.86 -24.00
C HIS A 40 6.13 -16.13 -22.72
N THR A 41 6.97 -15.11 -22.88
CA THR A 41 7.45 -14.29 -21.76
C THR A 41 6.34 -13.48 -21.11
N THR A 42 5.43 -12.90 -21.90
CA THR A 42 4.26 -12.19 -21.37
C THR A 42 3.32 -13.13 -20.64
N GLU A 43 3.07 -14.34 -21.16
CA GLU A 43 2.30 -15.37 -20.46
C GLU A 43 2.96 -15.77 -19.12
N SER A 44 4.27 -16.01 -19.13
CA SER A 44 5.03 -16.38 -17.94
C SER A 44 4.95 -15.28 -16.88
N LEU A 45 5.05 -14.01 -17.29
CA LEU A 45 4.86 -12.85 -16.41
C LEU A 45 3.44 -12.77 -15.87
N GLN A 46 2.42 -13.02 -16.70
CA GLN A 46 1.02 -13.04 -16.26
C GLN A 46 0.74 -14.16 -15.26
N ARG A 47 1.33 -15.35 -15.46
CA ARG A 47 1.27 -16.46 -14.48
C ARG A 47 1.91 -16.06 -13.15
N ALA A 48 3.12 -15.49 -13.18
CA ALA A 48 3.79 -15.02 -11.98
C ALA A 48 3.00 -13.92 -11.24
N ARG A 49 2.40 -12.97 -11.98
CA ARG A 49 1.52 -11.93 -11.41
C ARG A 49 0.30 -12.52 -10.72
N ARG A 50 -0.37 -13.49 -11.34
CA ARG A 50 -1.51 -14.22 -10.74
C ARG A 50 -1.12 -14.98 -9.48
N GLN A 51 0.01 -15.68 -9.50
CA GLN A 51 0.52 -16.38 -8.32
C GLN A 51 0.83 -15.40 -7.18
N ARG A 52 1.46 -14.26 -7.48
CA ARG A 52 1.73 -13.21 -6.48
C ARG A 52 0.44 -12.64 -5.89
N ALA A 53 -0.59 -12.39 -6.72
CA ALA A 53 -1.89 -11.92 -6.25
C ALA A 53 -2.55 -12.92 -5.31
N ARG A 54 -2.54 -14.21 -5.66
CA ARG A 54 -3.08 -15.29 -4.81
C ARG A 54 -2.34 -15.40 -3.47
N LEU A 55 -1.01 -15.35 -3.48
CA LEU A 55 -0.22 -15.38 -2.25
C LEU A 55 -0.54 -14.18 -1.35
N ARG A 56 -0.76 -13.00 -1.96
CA ARG A 56 -1.16 -11.80 -1.23
C ARG A 56 -2.52 -11.97 -0.56
N GLU A 57 -3.52 -12.45 -1.29
CA GLU A 57 -4.85 -12.75 -0.75
C GLU A 57 -4.79 -13.74 0.42
N GLN A 58 -3.94 -14.76 0.34
CA GLN A 58 -3.72 -15.72 1.44
C GLN A 58 -3.10 -15.05 2.67
N VAL A 59 -2.11 -14.17 2.46
CA VAL A 59 -1.49 -13.39 3.54
C VAL A 59 -2.50 -12.44 4.18
N ASP A 60 -3.33 -11.78 3.38
CA ASP A 60 -4.37 -10.87 3.87
C ASP A 60 -5.40 -11.65 4.70
N THR A 61 -5.88 -12.79 4.20
CA THR A 61 -6.80 -13.69 4.93
C THR A 61 -6.23 -14.14 6.28
N PHE A 62 -4.95 -14.55 6.32
CA PHE A 62 -4.31 -14.98 7.56
C PHE A 62 -4.11 -13.81 8.53
N SER A 63 -3.75 -12.64 8.00
CA SER A 63 -3.60 -11.41 8.79
C SER A 63 -4.93 -10.99 9.41
N ASP A 64 -6.04 -11.10 8.67
CA ASP A 64 -7.39 -10.83 9.16
C ASP A 64 -7.80 -11.79 10.27
N ALA A 65 -7.55 -13.09 10.10
CA ALA A 65 -7.83 -14.11 11.11
C ALA A 65 -7.02 -13.88 12.40
N LEU A 66 -5.74 -13.52 12.26
CA LEU A 66 -4.87 -13.17 13.38
C LEU A 66 -5.35 -11.89 14.08
N ALA A 67 -5.64 -10.83 13.33
CA ALA A 67 -6.10 -9.57 13.88
C ALA A 67 -7.43 -9.73 14.63
N ALA A 68 -8.37 -10.52 14.09
CA ALA A 68 -9.62 -10.84 14.77
C ALA A 68 -9.39 -11.58 16.08
N THR A 69 -8.47 -12.55 16.08
CA THR A 69 -8.13 -13.35 17.28
C THR A 69 -7.46 -12.49 18.35
N LEU A 70 -6.51 -11.66 17.95
CA LEU A 70 -5.77 -10.78 18.87
C LEU A 70 -6.60 -9.63 19.39
N SER A 71 -7.49 -9.06 18.56
CA SER A 71 -8.46 -8.04 19.00
C SER A 71 -9.39 -8.60 20.08
N ARG A 72 -9.94 -9.81 19.87
CA ARG A 72 -10.76 -10.49 20.89
C ARG A 72 -9.98 -10.70 22.19
N ALA A 73 -8.75 -11.19 22.10
CA ALA A 73 -7.91 -11.41 23.29
C ALA A 73 -7.57 -10.09 24.01
N TYR A 74 -7.30 -9.03 23.25
CA TYR A 74 -6.96 -7.71 23.78
C TYR A 74 -8.14 -7.07 24.54
N TRP A 75 -9.36 -7.10 23.99
CA TRP A 75 -10.53 -6.56 24.68
C TRP A 75 -10.96 -7.42 25.88
N ALA A 76 -10.85 -8.76 25.78
CA ALA A 76 -11.18 -9.65 26.89
C ALA A 76 -10.28 -9.46 28.12
N ASP A 77 -8.98 -9.21 27.95
CA ASP A 77 -8.05 -8.95 29.08
C ASP A 77 -8.20 -7.56 29.69
N ARG A 78 -8.66 -6.58 28.90
CA ARG A 78 -9.00 -5.23 29.42
C ARG A 78 -10.17 -5.26 30.40
N GLU A 79 -11.11 -6.17 30.17
CA GLU A 79 -12.29 -6.36 31.02
C GLU A 79 -12.02 -7.34 32.17
N SER A 80 -11.13 -8.32 31.96
CA SER A 80 -10.71 -9.29 32.97
C SER A 80 -9.25 -9.06 33.39
N ARG A 81 -9.04 -8.35 34.50
CA ARG A 81 -7.70 -8.13 35.08
C ARG A 81 -6.96 -9.47 35.31
N GLY A 82 -6.13 -9.91 34.35
CA GLY A 82 -5.02 -10.83 34.59
C GLY A 82 -5.11 -12.25 34.02
N THR A 83 -5.20 -12.45 32.70
CA THR A 83 -4.88 -13.76 32.09
C THR A 83 -3.72 -13.71 31.09
N GLY A 84 -2.93 -14.78 31.06
CA GLY A 84 -1.55 -14.81 30.55
C GLY A 84 -1.32 -14.46 29.07
N VAL A 85 -2.36 -14.38 28.24
CA VAL A 85 -2.24 -13.98 26.82
C VAL A 85 -1.90 -12.49 26.69
N ALA A 86 -2.26 -11.68 27.67
CA ALA A 86 -1.91 -10.26 27.78
C ALA A 86 -0.40 -9.99 27.69
N ARG A 87 0.43 -10.92 28.20
CA ARG A 87 1.88 -10.82 28.17
C ARG A 87 2.48 -10.96 26.77
N LEU A 88 1.75 -11.57 25.82
CA LEU A 88 2.23 -11.81 24.45
C LEU A 88 1.93 -10.65 23.49
N VAL A 89 1.01 -9.75 23.83
CA VAL A 89 0.47 -8.74 22.90
C VAL A 89 0.69 -7.29 23.39
N GLY A 90 1.10 -7.08 24.64
CA GLY A 90 1.20 -5.72 25.21
C GLY A 90 2.43 -5.49 26.06
N ARG A 91 3.49 -4.91 25.48
CA ARG A 91 4.47 -4.19 26.30
C ARG A 91 3.75 -3.06 27.06
N ARG A 92 4.01 -2.94 28.37
CA ARG A 92 3.44 -1.87 29.20
C ARG A 92 3.98 -0.50 28.74
N PRO A 93 3.16 0.57 28.80
CA PRO A 93 3.64 1.93 28.60
C PRO A 93 4.77 2.20 29.59
N SER A 94 5.79 2.91 29.13
CA SER A 94 7.02 3.15 29.88
C SER A 94 6.88 4.31 30.89
N GLY A 95 5.74 5.01 30.91
CA GLY A 95 5.45 6.07 31.89
C GLY A 95 3.96 6.45 32.00
N GLU A 96 3.62 7.27 32.99
CA GLU A 96 2.24 7.71 33.28
C GLU A 96 1.61 8.54 32.16
N ARG A 97 2.40 9.41 31.51
CA ARG A 97 1.96 10.20 30.36
C ARG A 97 1.51 9.30 29.21
N GLU A 98 2.33 8.32 28.82
CA GLU A 98 1.96 7.34 27.78
C GLU A 98 0.70 6.55 28.17
N ALA A 99 0.61 6.11 29.42
CA ALA A 99 -0.56 5.39 29.91
C ALA A 99 -1.84 6.25 29.80
N GLY A 100 -1.73 7.56 30.07
CA GLY A 100 -2.83 8.52 29.89
C GLY A 100 -3.25 8.70 28.44
N LEU A 101 -2.28 8.85 27.52
CA LEU A 101 -2.54 8.97 26.08
C LEU A 101 -3.21 7.71 25.53
N VAL A 102 -2.73 6.53 25.93
CA VAL A 102 -3.30 5.24 25.53
C VAL A 102 -4.77 5.14 25.95
N ARG A 103 -5.10 5.52 27.20
CA ARG A 103 -6.50 5.53 27.68
C ARG A 103 -7.39 6.48 26.87
N GLN A 104 -6.88 7.66 26.49
CA GLN A 104 -7.65 8.62 25.68
C GLN A 104 -7.92 8.07 24.28
N VAL A 105 -6.92 7.46 23.65
CA VAL A 105 -7.07 6.81 22.33
C VAL A 105 -8.13 5.71 22.38
N GLU A 106 -8.08 4.84 23.39
CA GLU A 106 -9.01 3.71 23.50
C GLU A 106 -10.44 4.14 23.83
N ALA A 107 -10.61 5.23 24.57
CA ALA A 107 -11.92 5.79 24.91
C ALA A 107 -12.54 6.64 23.79
N SER A 108 -11.80 6.93 22.72
CA SER A 108 -12.19 7.90 21.68
C SER A 108 -13.35 7.44 20.77
N GLY A 109 -13.66 6.15 20.73
CA GLY A 109 -14.59 5.56 19.75
C GLY A 109 -14.09 5.55 18.30
N ALA A 110 -13.06 6.35 17.96
CA ALA A 110 -12.42 6.39 16.64
C ALA A 110 -11.24 5.40 16.51
N PHE A 111 -10.80 4.80 17.61
CA PHE A 111 -9.77 3.77 17.62
C PHE A 111 -10.38 2.37 17.58
N ASP A 112 -10.01 1.59 16.56
CA ASP A 112 -10.36 0.15 16.48
C ASP A 112 -9.07 -0.66 16.44
N GLY A 113 -8.74 -1.32 17.55
CA GLY A 113 -7.51 -2.10 17.67
C GLY A 113 -7.45 -3.30 16.71
N GLY A 114 -8.58 -3.89 16.35
CA GLY A 114 -8.64 -4.99 15.38
C GLY A 114 -8.41 -4.50 13.96
N TRP A 115 -9.06 -3.40 13.59
CA TRP A 115 -8.81 -2.72 12.32
C TRP A 115 -7.36 -2.25 12.22
N TYR A 116 -6.83 -1.66 13.29
CA TYR A 116 -5.45 -1.15 13.34
C TYR A 116 -4.42 -2.25 13.09
N LEU A 117 -4.61 -3.45 13.65
CA LEU A 117 -3.71 -4.58 13.42
C LEU A 117 -3.81 -5.14 11.99
N ARG A 118 -4.99 -5.09 11.36
CA ARG A 118 -5.15 -5.45 9.93
C ARG A 118 -4.47 -4.43 9.03
N ALA A 119 -4.71 -3.14 9.27
CA ALA A 119 -4.15 -2.05 8.49
C ALA A 119 -2.62 -1.93 8.67
N HIS A 120 -2.12 -2.24 9.88
CA HIS A 120 -0.72 -2.09 10.25
C HIS A 120 -0.11 -3.37 10.83
N PRO A 121 0.11 -4.44 10.03
CA PRO A 121 0.67 -5.71 10.52
C PRO A 121 2.05 -5.57 11.18
N GLN A 122 2.79 -4.52 10.86
CA GLN A 122 4.05 -4.14 11.52
C GLN A 122 3.88 -3.84 13.01
N ALA A 123 2.72 -3.38 13.44
CA ALA A 123 2.40 -3.20 14.85
C ALA A 123 2.45 -4.54 15.59
N LEU A 124 2.05 -5.63 14.92
CA LEU A 124 2.10 -6.97 15.47
C LEU A 124 3.53 -7.42 15.77
N ARG A 125 4.46 -7.15 14.86
CA ARG A 125 5.88 -7.50 15.02
C ARG A 125 6.58 -6.72 16.12
N SER A 126 6.02 -5.58 16.54
CA SER A 126 6.61 -4.72 17.56
C SER A 126 6.42 -5.24 18.99
N GLY A 127 5.48 -6.17 19.21
CA GLY A 127 5.09 -6.63 20.56
C GLY A 127 4.43 -5.55 21.43
N LEU A 128 4.12 -4.38 20.87
CA LEU A 128 3.37 -3.33 21.54
C LEU A 128 1.87 -3.56 21.35
N SER A 129 1.07 -3.13 22.33
CA SER A 129 -0.38 -3.10 22.14
C SER A 129 -0.74 -2.11 21.01
N PRO A 130 -1.85 -2.33 20.28
CA PRO A 130 -2.23 -1.48 19.14
C PRO A 130 -2.29 0.02 19.50
N ALA A 131 -2.92 0.36 20.62
CA ALA A 131 -3.03 1.74 21.08
C ALA A 131 -1.67 2.33 21.48
N LEU A 132 -0.79 1.56 22.14
CA LEU A 132 0.56 2.01 22.46
C LEU A 132 1.42 2.19 21.20
N HIS A 133 1.28 1.29 20.23
CA HIS A 133 1.95 1.42 18.94
C HIS A 133 1.52 2.70 18.22
N TYR A 134 0.22 3.01 18.22
CA TYR A 134 -0.31 4.26 17.69
C TYR A 134 0.22 5.48 18.45
N VAL A 135 0.19 5.49 19.78
CA VAL A 135 0.72 6.62 20.57
C VAL A 135 2.20 6.89 20.26
N ARG A 136 3.00 5.84 20.04
CA ARG A 136 4.45 5.98 19.78
C ARG A 136 4.82 6.28 18.34
N HIS A 137 4.05 5.78 17.38
CA HIS A 137 4.43 5.82 15.96
C HIS A 137 3.39 6.43 15.03
N GLY A 138 2.17 6.67 15.52
CA GLY A 138 1.01 7.11 14.74
C GLY A 138 1.30 8.37 13.95
N ASN A 139 1.81 9.42 14.60
CA ASN A 139 2.12 10.68 13.92
C ASN A 139 3.28 10.54 12.94
N ALA A 140 4.42 10.00 13.41
CA ALA A 140 5.64 9.91 12.62
C ALA A 140 5.47 9.06 11.35
N LYS A 141 4.61 8.03 11.41
CA LYS A 141 4.33 7.14 10.28
C LYS A 141 2.97 7.41 9.63
N ARG A 142 2.26 8.47 10.03
CA ARG A 142 0.91 8.81 9.57
C ARG A 142 -0.04 7.60 9.54
N LEU A 143 -0.05 6.84 10.64
CA LEU A 143 -0.88 5.63 10.75
C LEU A 143 -2.27 6.04 11.22
N ASP A 144 -3.30 5.54 10.58
CA ASP A 144 -4.66 5.80 11.02
C ASP A 144 -5.02 4.92 12.22
N PRO A 145 -5.68 5.46 13.25
CA PRO A 145 -6.13 4.73 14.44
C PRO A 145 -7.37 3.85 14.17
N GLY A 146 -8.13 4.17 13.12
CA GLY A 146 -9.38 3.52 12.76
C GLY A 146 -9.93 4.08 11.44
N PRO A 147 -11.01 3.49 10.91
CA PRO A 147 -11.57 3.90 9.62
C PRO A 147 -12.19 5.31 9.63
N SER A 148 -12.64 5.80 10.79
CA SER A 148 -13.32 7.08 10.93
C SER A 148 -12.40 8.28 11.11
N PHE A 149 -11.07 8.09 11.18
CA PHE A 149 -10.12 9.17 11.43
C PHE A 149 -8.87 9.00 10.58
N SER A 150 -8.54 10.02 9.77
CA SER A 150 -7.28 10.08 9.03
C SER A 150 -6.22 10.90 9.79
N THR A 151 -5.16 10.24 10.25
CA THR A 151 -4.02 10.91 10.90
C THR A 151 -3.29 11.83 9.91
N ALA A 152 -3.16 11.41 8.65
CA ALA A 152 -2.52 12.23 7.62
C ALA A 152 -3.28 13.53 7.37
N ALA A 153 -4.57 13.43 7.07
CA ALA A 153 -5.41 14.60 6.81
C ALA A 153 -5.49 15.54 8.02
N TYR A 154 -5.54 14.99 9.25
CA TYR A 154 -5.52 15.80 10.46
C TYR A 154 -4.23 16.58 10.61
N LEU A 155 -3.07 15.94 10.48
CA LEU A 155 -1.77 16.60 10.66
C LEU A 155 -1.46 17.63 9.57
N GLU A 156 -2.04 17.47 8.37
CA GLU A 156 -1.95 18.47 7.30
C GLU A 156 -2.72 19.74 7.64
N ARG A 157 -3.90 19.61 8.26
CA ARG A 157 -4.73 20.75 8.68
C ARG A 157 -4.32 21.35 10.02
N HIS A 158 -3.70 20.53 10.88
CA HIS A 158 -3.31 20.87 12.25
C HIS A 158 -1.83 20.57 12.51
N PRO A 159 -0.91 21.32 11.88
CA PRO A 159 0.52 21.15 12.13
C PRO A 159 0.90 21.40 13.60
N GLU A 160 0.11 22.18 14.35
CA GLU A 160 0.28 22.43 15.80
C GLU A 160 0.25 21.15 16.64
N ALA A 161 -0.46 20.11 16.20
CA ALA A 161 -0.50 18.82 16.90
C ALA A 161 0.89 18.17 17.01
N THR A 162 1.78 18.47 16.05
CA THR A 162 3.16 17.99 16.07
C THR A 162 4.02 18.78 17.07
N GLN A 163 3.69 20.05 17.30
CA GLN A 163 4.41 20.91 18.24
C GLN A 163 4.13 20.53 19.70
N GLU A 164 2.91 20.07 20.00
CA GLU A 164 2.50 19.63 21.33
C GLU A 164 2.97 18.20 21.68
N ASP A 165 3.59 17.51 20.73
CA ASP A 165 4.02 16.10 20.88
C ASP A 165 2.85 15.22 21.37
N LEU A 166 1.66 15.46 20.79
CA LEU A 166 0.45 14.70 21.05
C LEU A 166 0.10 13.84 19.83
N PRO A 167 -0.30 12.57 20.02
CA PRO A 167 -0.87 11.78 18.94
C PRO A 167 -2.03 12.52 18.29
N ALA A 168 -2.13 12.49 16.96
CA ALA A 168 -3.11 13.24 16.17
C ALA A 168 -4.54 13.06 16.70
N LEU A 169 -4.93 11.81 16.97
CA LEU A 169 -6.24 11.50 17.54
C LEU A 169 -6.43 12.13 18.94
N VAL A 170 -5.39 12.14 19.78
CA VAL A 170 -5.48 12.75 21.11
C VAL A 170 -5.65 14.26 21.02
N HIS A 171 -4.90 14.90 20.13
CA HIS A 171 -5.06 16.33 19.87
C HIS A 171 -6.49 16.62 19.35
N ALA A 172 -6.99 15.81 18.41
CA ALA A 172 -8.36 15.93 17.92
C ALA A 172 -9.41 15.79 19.04
N ILE A 173 -9.27 14.83 19.95
CA ILE A 173 -10.17 14.67 21.11
C ILE A 173 -10.13 15.92 22.00
N ARG A 174 -8.95 16.43 22.31
CA ARG A 174 -8.78 17.56 23.25
C ARG A 174 -9.30 18.88 22.70
N HIS A 175 -9.31 19.03 21.39
CA HIS A 175 -9.81 20.22 20.71
C HIS A 175 -11.22 20.05 20.13
N ASP A 176 -11.89 18.91 20.40
CA ASP A 176 -13.23 18.58 19.90
C ASP A 176 -13.34 18.56 18.36
N ARG A 177 -12.30 18.06 17.68
CA ARG A 177 -12.14 18.05 16.20
C ARG A 177 -12.20 16.66 15.58
N LEU A 178 -12.78 15.67 16.27
CA LEU A 178 -12.82 14.30 15.76
C LEU A 178 -13.56 14.16 14.42
N GLY A 179 -14.58 15.00 14.19
CA GLY A 179 -15.42 14.95 12.99
C GLY A 179 -14.79 15.52 11.71
N GLU A 180 -13.65 16.21 11.80
CA GLU A 180 -13.10 16.97 10.66
C GLU A 180 -12.32 16.11 9.65
N THR A 181 -12.08 14.83 9.93
CA THR A 181 -11.05 14.01 9.24
C THR A 181 -11.56 12.68 8.72
N SER A 182 -12.85 12.63 8.37
CA SER A 182 -13.43 11.42 7.79
C SER A 182 -12.70 11.06 6.49
N HIS A 183 -12.51 9.76 6.22
CA HIS A 183 -11.92 9.30 4.96
C HIS A 183 -12.77 9.69 3.73
N ASP A 184 -14.05 10.03 3.93
CA ASP A 184 -14.96 10.48 2.88
C ASP A 184 -14.63 11.92 2.40
N ASP A 185 -14.02 12.76 3.24
CA ASP A 185 -13.66 14.14 2.87
C ASP A 185 -12.44 14.24 1.95
N ALA A 186 -11.70 13.14 1.75
CA ALA A 186 -10.56 13.10 0.81
C ALA A 186 -10.99 13.11 -0.67
N ALA A 187 -12.29 12.94 -0.96
CA ALA A 187 -12.85 13.07 -2.31
C ALA A 187 -13.33 14.49 -2.66
N ALA A 188 -13.27 15.46 -1.72
CA ALA A 188 -13.80 16.81 -1.90
C ALA A 188 -12.72 17.91 -1.91
N SER A 189 -11.60 17.67 -2.60
CA SER A 189 -10.75 18.76 -3.09
C SER A 189 -10.86 18.82 -4.62
N PRO A 190 -11.66 19.74 -5.18
CA PRO A 190 -11.58 20.01 -6.60
C PRO A 190 -10.28 20.80 -6.85
N ALA A 191 -9.60 20.45 -7.93
CA ALA A 191 -8.48 21.21 -8.47
C ALA A 191 -8.77 22.72 -8.48
N SER A 192 -7.78 23.52 -8.12
CA SER A 192 -7.70 24.92 -8.55
C SER A 192 -6.24 25.31 -8.75
N ASP A 193 -5.94 25.55 -10.01
CA ASP A 193 -5.02 26.56 -10.52
C ASP A 193 -3.54 26.48 -10.16
N LEU A 194 -2.76 26.01 -11.14
CA LEU A 194 -1.60 26.76 -11.59
C LEU A 194 -1.55 26.74 -13.12
N HIS A 195 -2.16 27.77 -13.70
CA HIS A 195 -1.71 28.37 -14.94
C HIS A 195 -0.25 28.83 -14.76
N LEU A 196 0.69 28.25 -15.51
CA LEU A 196 1.52 28.96 -16.50
C LEU A 196 2.26 27.95 -17.39
#